data_AF-A0A3E1D204-F1
#
_entry.id   AF-A0A3E1D204-F1
#
_cell.length_a   1.000
_cell.length_b   1.000
_cell.length_c   1.000
_cell.angle_alpha   90.00
_cell.angle_beta   90.00
_cell.angle_gamma   90.00
#
_symmetry.space_group_name_H-M   'P 1'
#
loop_
_entity.id
_entity.type
_entity.pdbx_description
1 polymer ?
#
loop_
_entity_poly.entity_id
_entity_poly.type
_entity_poly.pdbx_seq_one_letter_code
_entity_poly.pdbx_strand_id
1 'polypeptide(L)'
;MTSEFPAQFACNYQCLLNRLKLHGMQPKTIALYSHSVRRAGDYFDYRIDDLTRLQLTDYFVHIVNSLSWSSLKHDLYGLKFYYAQVLNKP
;
A
#
# COMPACT_ATOMS: atom_id res chain seq x y z
N MET A 1 12.29 3.47 17.40
CA MET A 1 12.34 2.00 17.25
C MET A 1 11.91 1.69 15.83
N THR A 2 12.85 1.35 14.95
CA THR A 2 12.55 0.85 13.62
C THR A 2 11.89 -0.51 13.77
N SER A 3 10.56 -0.60 13.61
CA SER A 3 9.97 -1.92 13.35
C SER A 3 10.57 -2.39 12.03
N GLU A 4 11.48 -3.35 12.11
CA GLU A 4 11.96 -4.01 10.90
C GLU A 4 10.75 -4.73 10.31
N PHE A 5 10.38 -4.34 9.10
CA PHE A 5 9.32 -5.03 8.36
C PHE A 5 9.64 -6.53 8.31
N PRO A 6 8.64 -7.41 8.36
CA PRO A 6 8.85 -8.81 8.01
C PRO A 6 9.55 -8.92 6.65
N ALA A 7 10.51 -9.84 6.52
CA ALA A 7 11.41 -9.90 5.36
C ALA A 7 10.64 -9.94 4.02
N GLN A 8 9.51 -10.64 3.98
CA GLN A 8 8.64 -10.70 2.80
C GLN A 8 8.06 -9.32 2.44
N PHE A 9 7.51 -8.61 3.43
CA PHE A 9 6.97 -7.27 3.21
C PHE A 9 8.07 -6.30 2.81
N ALA A 10 9.26 -6.39 3.43
CA ALA A 10 10.42 -5.56 3.07
C ALA A 10 10.81 -5.73 1.59
N CYS A 11 10.87 -6.98 1.12
CA CYS A 11 11.16 -7.30 -0.29
C CYS A 11 10.10 -6.71 -1.23
N ASN A 12 8.82 -6.93 -0.92
CA ASN A 12 7.71 -6.41 -1.73
C ASN A 12 7.67 -4.87 -1.70
N TYR A 13 7.98 -4.24 -0.57
CA TYR A 13 8.04 -2.79 -0.41
C TYR A 13 9.18 -2.19 -1.24
N GLN A 14 10.36 -2.81 -1.25
CA GLN A 14 11.44 -2.37 -2.12
C GLN A 14 11.10 -2.54 -3.60
N CYS A 15 10.42 -3.63 -3.97
CA CYS A 15 9.89 -3.85 -5.31
C CYS A 15 8.89 -2.77 -5.71
N LEU A 16 7.97 -2.40 -4.80
CA LEU A 16 7.01 -1.30 -4.99
C LEU A 16 7.73 0.01 -5.33
N LEU A 17 8.74 0.41 -4.54
CA LEU A 17 9.49 1.64 -4.77
C LEU A 17 10.18 1.65 -6.14
N ASN A 18 10.82 0.54 -6.51
CA ASN A 18 11.48 0.38 -7.80
C ASN A 18 10.46 0.49 -8.95
N ARG A 19 9.31 -0.18 -8.84
CA ARG A 19 8.28 -0.17 -9.87
C ARG A 19 7.61 1.18 -10.02
N LEU A 20 7.30 1.87 -8.93
CA LEU A 20 6.77 3.24 -8.99
C LEU A 20 7.74 4.18 -9.72
N LYS A 21 9.04 4.05 -9.45
CA LYS A 21 10.09 4.82 -10.16
C LYS A 21 10.17 4.47 -11.64
N LEU A 22 10.13 3.18 -11.99
CA LEU A 22 10.18 2.72 -13.39
C LEU A 22 8.95 3.13 -14.20
N HIS A 23 7.79 3.29 -13.54
CA HIS A 23 6.57 3.84 -14.14
C HIS A 23 6.58 5.37 -14.30
N GLY A 24 7.71 6.04 -14.01
CA GLY A 24 7.84 7.48 -14.21
C GLY A 24 7.00 8.33 -13.24
N MET A 25 6.64 7.77 -12.08
CA MET A 25 5.83 8.49 -11.08
C MET A 25 6.63 9.67 -10.49
N GLN A 26 5.95 10.79 -10.24
CA GLN A 26 6.55 11.93 -9.56
C GLN A 26 6.98 11.54 -8.12
N PRO A 27 8.06 12.13 -7.57
CA PRO A 27 8.53 11.81 -6.21
C PRO A 27 7.45 11.93 -5.13
N LYS A 28 6.57 12.94 -5.23
CA LYS A 28 5.43 13.12 -4.32
C LYS A 28 4.45 11.96 -4.41
N THR A 29 4.16 11.47 -5.61
CA THR A 29 3.29 10.31 -5.83
C THR A 29 3.93 9.04 -5.29
N ILE A 30 5.24 8.84 -5.51
CA ILE A 30 5.99 7.71 -4.94
C ILE A 30 5.85 7.70 -3.42
N ALA A 31 6.11 8.84 -2.77
CA ALA A 31 6.00 8.97 -1.32
C ALA A 31 4.58 8.72 -0.81
N LEU A 32 3.55 9.25 -1.48
CA LEU A 32 2.16 9.02 -1.11
C LEU A 32 1.77 7.55 -1.23
N TYR A 33 2.07 6.91 -2.37
CA TYR A 33 1.66 5.53 -2.61
C TYR A 33 2.44 4.54 -1.76
N SER A 34 3.74 4.76 -1.57
CA SER A 34 4.53 3.90 -0.68
C SER A 34 4.11 4.06 0.78
N HIS A 35 3.80 5.28 1.23
CA HIS A 35 3.25 5.51 2.56
C HIS A 35 1.91 4.80 2.74
N SER A 36 1.02 4.90 1.76
CA SER A 36 -0.27 4.21 1.73
C SER A 36 -0.15 2.69 1.88
N VAL A 37 0.75 2.06 1.12
CA VAL A 37 0.99 0.61 1.23
C VAL A 37 1.59 0.23 2.59
N ARG A 38 2.50 1.06 3.14
CA ARG A 38 3.02 0.88 4.49
C ARG A 38 1.91 0.94 5.54
N ARG A 39 1.02 1.94 5.46
CA ARG A 39 -0.12 2.08 6.38
C ARG A 39 -1.06 0.88 6.32
N ALA A 40 -1.33 0.34 5.13
CA ALA A 40 -2.09 -0.90 5.00
C ALA A 40 -1.33 -2.09 5.61
N GLY A 41 -0.01 -2.15 5.41
CA GLY A 41 0.87 -3.10 6.09
C GLY A 41 0.71 -3.04 7.61
N ASP A 42 0.85 -1.86 8.21
CA ASP A 42 0.73 -1.65 9.65
C ASP A 42 -0.67 -2.08 10.18
N TYR A 43 -1.74 -1.89 9.39
CA TYR A 43 -3.11 -2.29 9.76
C TYR A 43 -3.36 -3.81 9.71
N PHE A 44 -2.67 -4.52 8.80
CA PHE A 44 -2.88 -5.95 8.55
C PHE A 44 -1.68 -6.80 8.97
N ASP A 45 -0.88 -6.36 9.94
CA ASP A 45 0.32 -7.05 10.43
C ASP A 45 1.29 -7.44 9.29
N TYR A 46 1.41 -6.55 8.29
CA TYR A 46 2.19 -6.70 7.06
C TYR A 46 1.78 -7.87 6.15
N ARG A 47 0.59 -8.46 6.35
CA ARG A 47 0.03 -9.56 5.56
C ARG A 47 -0.98 -9.04 4.53
N ILE A 48 -0.52 -8.22 3.59
CA ILE A 48 -1.37 -7.54 2.60
C ILE A 48 -1.42 -8.22 1.23
N ASP A 49 -0.88 -9.43 1.08
CA ASP A 49 -0.71 -10.06 -0.24
C ASP A 49 -1.98 -10.78 -0.76
N ASP A 50 -2.91 -11.10 0.13
CA ASP A 50 -4.16 -11.83 -0.16
C ASP A 50 -5.34 -11.30 0.67
N LEU A 51 -5.55 -9.97 0.65
CA LEU A 51 -6.71 -9.37 1.30
C LEU A 51 -7.98 -9.67 0.51
N THR A 52 -9.02 -10.08 1.22
CA THR A 52 -10.35 -10.25 0.64
C THR A 52 -10.99 -8.90 0.35
N ARG A 53 -11.98 -8.89 -0.55
CA ARG A 53 -12.79 -7.69 -0.82
C ARG A 53 -13.44 -7.11 0.44
N LEU A 54 -13.85 -7.97 1.38
CA LEU A 54 -14.47 -7.54 2.64
C LEU A 54 -13.44 -6.81 3.50
N GLN A 55 -12.25 -7.39 3.70
CA GLN A 55 -11.17 -6.74 4.45
C GLN A 55 -10.75 -5.39 3.85
N LEU A 56 -10.65 -5.31 2.52
CA LEU A 56 -10.36 -4.05 1.84
C LEU A 56 -11.48 -3.01 2.05
N THR A 57 -12.74 -3.45 2.01
CA THR A 57 -13.90 -2.57 2.25
C THR A 57 -13.87 -2.00 3.66
N ASP A 58 -13.70 -2.86 4.66
CA ASP A 58 -13.63 -2.46 6.07
C ASP A 58 -12.46 -1.51 6.33
N TYR A 59 -11.29 -1.80 5.73
CA TYR A 59 -10.13 -0.93 5.80
C TYR A 59 -10.39 0.44 5.18
N PHE A 60 -10.98 0.52 3.99
CA PHE A 60 -11.26 1.80 3.35
C PHE A 60 -12.33 2.61 4.10
N VAL A 61 -13.32 1.95 4.71
CA VAL A 61 -14.28 2.59 5.64
C VAL A 61 -13.54 3.14 6.86
N HIS A 62 -12.60 2.38 7.44
CA HIS A 62 -11.77 2.88 8.53
C HIS A 62 -10.95 4.11 8.11
N ILE A 63 -10.31 4.09 6.94
CA ILE A 63 -9.50 5.20 6.44
C ILE A 63 -10.34 6.47 6.24
N VAL A 64 -11.54 6.39 5.66
CA VAL A 64 -12.36 7.59 5.47
C VAL A 64 -12.91 8.14 6.79
N ASN A 65 -13.21 7.28 7.76
CA ASN A 65 -13.71 7.69 9.07
C ASN A 65 -12.62 8.29 9.98
N SER A 66 -11.37 7.82 9.85
CA SER A 66 -10.27 8.25 10.72
C SER A 66 -9.38 9.33 10.11
N LEU A 67 -9.35 9.46 8.78
CA LEU A 67 -8.48 10.39 8.07
C LEU A 67 -9.26 11.32 7.15
N SER A 68 -9.23 11.08 5.84
CA SER A 68 -9.85 11.96 4.85
C SER A 68 -10.09 11.23 3.54
N TRP A 69 -10.99 11.77 2.72
CA TRP A 69 -11.23 11.29 1.36
C TRP A 69 -9.98 11.27 0.49
N SER A 70 -9.09 12.25 0.65
CA SER A 70 -7.79 12.26 -0.03
C SER A 70 -6.90 11.10 0.42
N SER A 71 -6.92 10.75 1.71
CA SER A 71 -6.17 9.60 2.24
C SER A 71 -6.71 8.28 1.71
N LEU A 72 -8.05 8.12 1.68
CA LEU A 72 -8.71 6.98 1.05
C LEU A 72 -8.26 6.83 -0.41
N LYS A 73 -8.25 7.93 -1.16
CA LYS A 73 -7.82 7.92 -2.56
C LYS A 73 -6.38 7.42 -2.69
N HIS A 74 -5.45 7.93 -1.90
CA HIS A 74 -4.06 7.47 -1.94
C HIS A 74 -3.92 5.99 -1.57
N ASP A 75 -4.66 5.51 -0.56
CA ASP A 75 -4.62 4.09 -0.15
C ASP A 75 -5.17 3.18 -1.23
N LEU A 76 -6.27 3.57 -1.85
CA LEU A 76 -6.87 2.83 -2.96
C LEU A 76 -5.88 2.71 -4.13
N TYR A 77 -5.29 3.81 -4.58
CA TYR A 77 -4.37 3.76 -5.72
C TYR A 77 -3.02 3.11 -5.37
N GLY A 78 -2.51 3.31 -4.16
CA GLY A 78 -1.29 2.66 -3.69
C GLY A 78 -1.45 1.14 -3.63
N LEU A 79 -2.55 0.65 -3.04
CA LEU A 79 -2.86 -0.78 -2.98
C LEU A 79 -3.17 -1.36 -4.36
N LYS A 80 -3.93 -0.66 -5.20
CA LYS A 80 -4.17 -1.09 -6.59
C LYS A 80 -2.86 -1.26 -7.36
N PHE A 81 -1.95 -0.31 -7.24
CA PHE A 81 -0.64 -0.41 -7.86
C PHE A 81 0.17 -1.59 -7.29
N TYR A 82 0.18 -1.75 -5.97
CA TYR A 82 0.88 -2.85 -5.31
C TYR A 82 0.40 -4.22 -5.80
N TYR A 83 -0.91 -4.46 -5.81
CA TYR A 83 -1.47 -5.73 -6.28
C TYR A 83 -1.15 -6.00 -7.75
N ALA A 84 -1.41 -5.01 -8.61
CA ALA A 84 -1.21 -5.18 -10.05
C ALA A 84 0.26 -5.30 -10.44
N GLN A 85 1.15 -4.52 -9.81
CA GLN A 85 2.53 -4.38 -10.25
C GLN A 85 3.51 -5.16 -9.39
N VAL A 86 3.30 -5.33 -8.09
CA VAL A 86 4.24 -6.08 -7.22
C VAL A 86 3.84 -7.56 -7.18
N LEU A 87 2.56 -7.85 -6.96
CA LEU A 87 2.07 -9.22 -6.83
C LEU A 87 1.65 -9.85 -8.16
N ASN A 88 1.56 -9.06 -9.23
CA ASN A 88 0.99 -9.46 -10.53
C ASN A 88 -0.43 -10.06 -10.40
N LYS A 89 -1.24 -9.48 -9.51
CA LYS A 89 -2.64 -9.83 -9.27
C LYS A 89 -3.51 -8.65 -9.76
N PRO A 90 -4.04 -8.68 -11.01
CA PRO A 90 -4.86 -7.59 -11.54
C PRO A 90 -6.24 -7.47 -10.89
#